data_AF-A0A2V7JXB9-F1
#
_entry.id   AF-A0A2V7JXB9-F1
#
_cell.length_a   1.000
_cell.length_b   1.000
_cell.length_c   1.000
_cell.angle_alpha   90.00
_cell.angle_beta   90.00
_cell.angle_gamma   90.00
#
_symmetry.space_group_name_H-M   'P 1'
#
loop_
_entity.id
_entity.type
_entity.pdbx_description
1 polymer ?
#
loop_
_entity_poly.entity_id
_entity_poly.type
_entity_poly.pdbx_seq_one_letter_code
_entity_poly.pdbx_strand_id
1 'polypeptide(L)'
;MIRRRVALAVLHGIGAQRRDWAEGFVRRVRRTVETRFPGIDVYPEVIWWAPVTQQYEDTLIRRYRRGLSWQWLRRLVIGYGGDVIAYQAPPRHDVAPPWTYRTVHGRIDRRLRVLGALLGTAPAARAPVPLVAVAHSLGSVILSDFVYDAQAAAGPGALRARYGLALRALFSLGSPLALYALRYPHLGFDRPIALDGDARWVNALYRPDVIAYPLGPAGPAYAAAVEDWILPLRWWPWYWTPLAHLAYWNDRHLVGRVAAELARVAALPVA
;
A
#
# COMPACT_ATOMS: atom_id res chain seq x y z
N MET A 1 -15.72 25.74 -14.15
CA MET A 1 -15.13 25.48 -12.82
C MET A 1 -13.79 24.80 -12.99
N ILE A 2 -12.73 25.27 -12.32
CA ILE A 2 -11.42 24.61 -12.31
C ILE A 2 -11.56 23.30 -11.52
N ARG A 3 -11.29 22.16 -12.17
CA ARG A 3 -11.35 20.85 -11.53
C ARG A 3 -10.07 20.59 -10.75
N ARG A 4 -10.20 20.09 -9.52
CA ARG A 4 -9.07 19.77 -8.63
C ARG A 4 -8.58 18.37 -8.93
N ARG A 5 -7.27 18.19 -9.09
CA ARG A 5 -6.66 16.91 -9.47
C ARG A 5 -6.08 16.23 -8.23
N VAL A 6 -6.33 14.93 -8.08
CA VAL A 6 -5.77 14.10 -7.00
C VAL A 6 -5.33 12.76 -7.55
N ALA A 7 -4.16 12.30 -7.10
CA ALA A 7 -3.60 11.01 -7.45
C ALA A 7 -4.05 9.93 -6.48
N LEU A 8 -4.37 8.74 -6.99
CA LEU A 8 -4.69 7.56 -6.20
C LEU A 8 -3.71 6.43 -6.57
N ALA A 9 -2.77 6.08 -5.71
CA ALA A 9 -1.91 4.90 -5.90
C ALA A 9 -2.51 3.70 -5.16
N VAL A 10 -2.57 2.55 -5.82
CA VAL A 10 -3.17 1.32 -5.27
C VAL A 10 -2.18 0.16 -5.39
N LEU A 11 -1.77 -0.42 -4.26
CA LEU A 11 -0.80 -1.51 -4.15
C LEU A 11 -1.43 -2.75 -3.52
N HIS A 12 -1.22 -3.91 -4.14
CA HIS A 12 -1.56 -5.22 -3.57
C HIS A 12 -0.36 -5.81 -2.81
N GLY A 13 -0.60 -6.85 -2.01
CA GLY A 13 0.47 -7.57 -1.30
C GLY A 13 0.67 -9.05 -1.65
N ILE A 14 -0.07 -9.63 -2.59
CA ILE A 14 0.15 -11.04 -2.99
C ILE A 14 0.55 -11.14 -4.47
N GLY A 15 1.54 -11.99 -4.77
CA GLY A 15 2.17 -12.25 -6.07
C GLY A 15 1.27 -12.87 -7.15
N ALA A 16 0.13 -13.47 -6.77
CA ALA A 16 -0.80 -14.11 -7.70
C ALA A 16 -2.07 -13.29 -7.95
N GLN A 17 -1.96 -11.98 -8.17
CA GLN A 17 -3.09 -11.13 -8.52
C GLN A 17 -3.21 -10.94 -10.04
N ARG A 18 -4.44 -11.10 -10.57
CA ARG A 18 -4.76 -10.74 -11.96
C ARG A 18 -4.53 -9.24 -12.16
N ARG A 19 -4.10 -8.82 -13.34
CA ARG A 19 -3.79 -7.40 -13.64
C ARG A 19 -4.95 -6.43 -13.36
N ASP A 20 -6.19 -6.91 -13.43
CA ASP A 20 -7.43 -6.15 -13.23
C ASP A 20 -7.94 -6.16 -11.76
N TRP A 21 -7.17 -6.70 -10.81
CA TRP A 21 -7.60 -6.91 -9.42
C TRP A 21 -8.16 -5.66 -8.74
N ALA A 22 -7.58 -4.49 -9.01
CA ALA A 22 -7.96 -3.22 -8.37
C ALA A 22 -9.10 -2.50 -9.09
N GLU A 23 -9.48 -2.92 -10.30
CA GLU A 23 -10.40 -2.14 -11.15
C GLU A 23 -11.76 -1.93 -10.49
N GLY A 24 -12.30 -2.96 -9.83
CA GLY A 24 -13.56 -2.87 -9.11
C GLY A 24 -13.51 -1.86 -7.96
N PHE A 25 -12.42 -1.85 -7.20
CA PHE A 25 -12.21 -0.89 -6.11
C PHE A 25 -12.06 0.53 -6.65
N VAL A 26 -11.15 0.74 -7.60
CA VAL A 26 -10.91 2.05 -8.23
C VAL A 26 -12.20 2.61 -8.84
N ARG A 27 -12.98 1.79 -9.54
CA ARG A 27 -14.25 2.20 -10.15
C ARG A 27 -15.26 2.64 -9.11
N ARG A 28 -15.38 1.93 -7.98
CA ARG A 28 -16.28 2.31 -6.88
C ARG A 28 -15.84 3.59 -6.18
N VAL A 29 -14.53 3.76 -5.94
CA VAL A 29 -13.96 4.98 -5.35
C VAL A 29 -14.23 6.18 -6.28
N ARG A 30 -13.90 6.06 -7.56
CA ARG A 30 -14.14 7.12 -8.56
C ARG A 30 -15.62 7.49 -8.64
N ARG A 31 -16.51 6.51 -8.77
CA ARG A 31 -17.95 6.76 -8.79
C ARG A 31 -18.43 7.48 -7.53
N THR A 32 -17.90 7.10 -6.36
CA THR A 32 -18.24 7.76 -5.09
C THR A 32 -17.76 9.20 -5.07
N VAL A 33 -16.55 9.48 -5.55
CA VAL A 33 -16.02 10.85 -5.69
C VAL A 33 -16.86 11.67 -6.67
N GLU A 34 -17.11 11.14 -7.87
CA GLU A 34 -17.90 11.80 -8.91
C GLU A 34 -19.32 12.14 -8.43
N THR A 35 -19.93 11.26 -7.64
CA THR A 35 -21.31 11.43 -7.15
C THR A 35 -21.39 12.38 -5.95
N ARG A 36 -20.44 12.30 -5.00
CA ARG A 36 -20.53 13.02 -3.71
C ARG A 36 -19.71 14.30 -3.66
N PHE A 37 -18.67 14.41 -4.49
CA PHE A 37 -17.69 15.49 -4.46
C PHE A 37 -17.40 16.00 -5.89
N PRO A 38 -18.38 16.67 -6.53
CA PRO A 38 -18.22 17.15 -7.91
C PRO A 38 -17.05 18.15 -8.03
N GLY A 39 -16.35 18.10 -9.17
CA GLY A 39 -15.21 18.98 -9.45
C GLY A 39 -13.85 18.43 -9.00
N ILE A 40 -13.77 17.17 -8.56
CA ILE A 40 -12.52 16.47 -8.29
C ILE A 40 -12.26 15.40 -9.37
N ASP A 41 -11.07 15.43 -9.94
CA ASP A 41 -10.58 14.47 -10.92
C ASP A 41 -9.56 13.54 -10.27
N VAL A 42 -9.92 12.27 -10.17
CA VAL A 42 -9.08 11.21 -9.58
C VAL A 42 -8.26 10.54 -10.68
N TYR A 43 -6.94 10.51 -10.49
CA TYR A 43 -5.98 9.85 -11.39
C TYR A 43 -5.45 8.59 -10.72
N PRO A 44 -6.04 7.41 -11.01
CA PRO A 44 -5.64 6.16 -10.38
C PRO A 44 -4.41 5.55 -11.04
N GLU A 45 -3.56 4.95 -10.23
CA GLU A 45 -2.37 4.21 -10.62
C GLU A 45 -2.32 2.89 -9.84
N VAL A 46 -2.51 1.78 -10.55
CA VAL A 46 -2.48 0.43 -9.96
C VAL A 46 -1.07 -0.13 -10.12
N ILE A 47 -0.36 -0.25 -9.02
CA ILE A 47 1.03 -0.69 -9.02
C ILE A 47 1.07 -2.22 -8.84
N TRP A 48 1.41 -2.91 -9.93
CA TRP A 48 1.45 -4.37 -10.01
C TRP A 48 2.89 -4.89 -9.96
N TRP A 49 3.31 -5.39 -8.80
CA TRP A 49 4.66 -5.92 -8.58
C TRP A 49 4.74 -7.44 -8.62
N ALA A 50 3.59 -8.11 -8.51
CA ALA A 50 3.43 -9.57 -8.47
C ALA A 50 4.35 -10.39 -9.41
N PRO A 51 4.53 -10.00 -10.70
CA PRO A 51 5.39 -10.77 -11.60
C PRO A 51 6.87 -10.87 -11.22
N VAL A 52 7.35 -10.15 -10.19
CA VAL A 52 8.76 -10.29 -9.73
C VAL A 52 8.99 -11.66 -9.11
N THR A 53 8.09 -12.11 -8.23
CA THR A 53 8.20 -13.36 -7.46
C THR A 53 7.42 -14.51 -8.09
N GLN A 54 6.31 -14.20 -8.77
CA GLN A 54 5.36 -15.20 -9.30
C GLN A 54 6.00 -16.31 -10.15
N GLN A 55 6.96 -15.97 -11.03
CA GLN A 55 7.61 -16.97 -11.88
C GLN A 55 8.40 -18.03 -11.08
N TYR A 56 8.97 -17.63 -9.94
CA TYR A 56 9.75 -18.49 -9.06
C TYR A 56 8.83 -19.34 -8.18
N GLU A 57 7.75 -18.76 -7.69
CA GLU A 57 6.68 -19.47 -6.97
C GLU A 57 6.03 -20.56 -7.82
N ASP A 58 5.65 -20.22 -9.05
CA ASP A 58 5.07 -21.17 -10.00
C ASP A 58 6.04 -22.32 -10.30
N THR A 59 7.34 -22.02 -10.40
CA THR A 59 8.38 -23.03 -10.57
C THR A 59 8.51 -23.92 -9.34
N LEU A 60 8.48 -23.37 -8.14
CA LEU A 60 8.51 -24.11 -6.88
C LEU A 60 7.28 -25.04 -6.77
N ILE A 61 6.08 -24.52 -7.01
CA ILE A 61 4.83 -25.29 -7.00
C ILE A 61 4.93 -26.43 -8.01
N ARG A 62 5.37 -26.17 -9.25
CA ARG A 62 5.51 -27.22 -10.28
C ARG A 62 6.51 -28.30 -9.89
N ARG A 63 7.67 -27.93 -9.32
CA ARG A 63 8.75 -28.86 -8.97
C ARG A 63 8.37 -29.77 -7.81
N TYR A 64 7.63 -29.27 -6.82
CA TYR A 64 7.34 -30.00 -5.58
C TYR A 64 5.89 -30.48 -5.45
N ARG A 65 5.03 -30.35 -6.47
CA ARG A 65 3.60 -30.73 -6.35
C ARG A 65 3.32 -32.24 -6.17
N ARG A 66 4.21 -33.14 -6.59
CA ARG A 66 3.91 -34.59 -6.64
C ARG A 66 3.93 -35.20 -5.23
N GLY A 67 2.92 -36.03 -4.93
CA GLY A 67 2.84 -36.77 -3.67
C GLY A 67 2.41 -35.96 -2.44
N LEU A 68 2.03 -34.69 -2.61
CA LEU A 68 1.64 -33.82 -1.49
C LEU A 68 0.12 -33.53 -1.46
N SER A 69 -0.45 -33.54 -0.26
CA SER A 69 -1.84 -33.12 0.01
C SER A 69 -1.94 -31.60 0.27
N TRP A 70 -3.18 -31.09 0.38
CA TRP A 70 -3.50 -29.69 0.71
C TRP A 70 -2.90 -28.66 -0.26
N GLN A 71 -2.92 -28.98 -1.56
CA GLN A 71 -2.32 -28.17 -2.63
C GLN A 71 -2.81 -26.71 -2.65
N TRP A 72 -4.07 -26.47 -2.27
CA TRP A 72 -4.60 -25.12 -2.12
C TRP A 72 -3.91 -24.34 -0.98
N LEU A 73 -3.78 -24.93 0.21
CA LEU A 73 -3.12 -24.28 1.34
C LEU A 73 -1.64 -24.05 1.05
N ARG A 74 -0.98 -25.00 0.38
CA ARG A 74 0.41 -24.84 -0.08
C ARG A 74 0.57 -23.67 -1.04
N ARG A 75 -0.37 -23.49 -2.00
CA ARG A 75 -0.35 -22.31 -2.87
C ARG A 75 -0.51 -21.01 -2.09
N LEU A 76 -1.35 -21.00 -1.05
CA LEU A 76 -1.50 -19.82 -0.19
C LEU A 76 -0.21 -19.52 0.59
N VAL A 77 0.39 -20.54 1.20
CA VAL A 77 1.66 -20.39 1.94
C VAL A 77 2.81 -20.00 1.00
N ILE A 78 2.89 -20.59 -0.19
CA ILE A 78 3.94 -20.26 -1.16
C ILE A 78 3.74 -18.84 -1.72
N GLY A 79 2.50 -18.45 -2.04
CA GLY A 79 2.23 -17.09 -2.49
C GLY A 79 2.52 -16.08 -1.39
N TYR A 80 1.80 -16.15 -0.26
CA TYR A 80 1.96 -15.15 0.80
C TYR A 80 3.29 -15.29 1.57
N GLY A 81 3.61 -16.50 2.05
CA GLY A 81 4.83 -16.75 2.81
C GLY A 81 6.08 -16.71 1.93
N GLY A 82 6.02 -17.20 0.69
CA GLY A 82 7.13 -17.08 -0.26
C GLY A 82 7.42 -15.63 -0.64
N ASP A 83 6.38 -14.82 -0.88
CA ASP A 83 6.55 -13.37 -1.08
C ASP A 83 7.21 -12.70 0.13
N VAL A 84 6.77 -12.99 1.35
CA VAL A 84 7.37 -12.46 2.59
C VAL A 84 8.83 -12.91 2.76
N ILE A 85 9.14 -14.17 2.44
CA ILE A 85 10.51 -14.70 2.51
C ILE A 85 11.41 -14.08 1.43
N ALA A 86 10.89 -13.88 0.21
CA ALA A 86 11.63 -13.31 -0.91
C ALA A 86 11.82 -11.80 -0.77
N TYR A 87 10.85 -11.10 -0.17
CA TYR A 87 10.90 -9.68 0.10
C TYR A 87 11.56 -9.41 1.46
N GLN A 88 12.88 -9.23 1.42
CA GLN A 88 13.67 -8.86 2.60
C GLN A 88 14.30 -7.48 2.39
N ALA A 89 13.98 -6.52 3.26
CA ALA A 89 14.72 -5.26 3.32
C ALA A 89 16.17 -5.54 3.73
N PRO A 90 17.16 -4.72 3.32
CA PRO A 90 18.51 -4.90 3.80
C PRO A 90 18.57 -4.71 5.34
N PRO A 91 19.49 -5.39 6.04
CA PRO A 91 19.59 -5.27 7.50
C PRO A 91 20.08 -3.88 7.95
N ARG A 92 20.76 -3.14 7.06
CA ARG A 92 21.25 -1.78 7.25
C ARG A 92 21.26 -1.04 5.90
N HIS A 93 21.20 0.28 5.90
CA HIS A 93 21.15 1.10 4.67
C HIS A 93 22.42 1.04 3.82
N ASP A 94 23.57 0.71 4.41
CA ASP A 94 24.86 0.57 3.73
C ASP A 94 25.03 -0.78 3.01
N VAL A 95 24.12 -1.74 3.25
CA VAL A 95 24.13 -3.05 2.61
C VAL A 95 23.26 -3.02 1.36
N ALA A 96 23.80 -3.50 0.24
CA ALA A 96 23.06 -3.61 -1.01
C ALA A 96 21.77 -4.45 -0.82
N PRO A 97 20.58 -3.94 -1.21
CA PRO A 97 19.35 -4.68 -1.01
C PRO A 97 19.30 -5.93 -1.90
N PRO A 98 18.59 -6.99 -1.47
CA PRO A 98 18.30 -8.14 -2.31
C PRO A 98 17.67 -7.74 -3.66
N TRP A 99 17.93 -8.53 -4.70
CA TRP A 99 17.46 -8.21 -6.05
C TRP A 99 15.92 -8.06 -6.12
N THR A 100 15.16 -8.88 -5.37
CA THR A 100 13.69 -8.80 -5.28
C THR A 100 13.25 -7.44 -4.75
N TYR A 101 13.84 -7.00 -3.63
CA TYR A 101 13.57 -5.70 -3.01
C TYR A 101 13.81 -4.56 -4.00
N ARG A 102 14.98 -4.51 -4.63
CA ARG A 102 15.32 -3.50 -5.64
C ARG A 102 14.38 -3.52 -6.84
N THR A 103 14.00 -4.71 -7.31
CA THR A 103 13.14 -4.86 -8.49
C THR A 103 11.72 -4.39 -8.21
N VAL A 104 11.18 -4.72 -7.03
CA VAL A 104 9.87 -4.24 -6.57
C VAL A 104 9.87 -2.72 -6.43
N HIS A 105 10.87 -2.15 -5.76
CA HIS A 105 11.03 -0.71 -5.61
C HIS A 105 11.16 0.00 -6.97
N GLY A 106 11.94 -0.58 -7.90
CA GLY A 106 12.07 -0.05 -9.27
C GLY A 106 10.75 -0.03 -10.05
N ARG A 107 9.85 -0.99 -9.81
CA ARG A 107 8.49 -0.95 -10.39
C ARG A 107 7.66 0.19 -9.82
N ILE A 108 7.71 0.42 -8.52
CA ILE A 108 6.99 1.52 -7.86
C ILE A 108 7.48 2.86 -8.40
N ASP A 109 8.80 3.07 -8.42
CA ASP A 109 9.42 4.28 -8.98
C ASP A 109 8.95 4.55 -10.42
N ARG A 110 9.00 3.53 -11.29
CA ARG A 110 8.55 3.67 -12.68
C ARG A 110 7.07 4.09 -12.77
N ARG A 111 6.18 3.49 -11.97
CA ARG A 111 4.74 3.80 -12.01
C ARG A 111 4.45 5.21 -11.45
N LEU A 112 5.13 5.62 -10.38
CA LEU A 112 4.99 6.98 -9.86
C LEU A 112 5.54 8.05 -10.80
N ARG A 113 6.64 7.78 -11.53
CA ARG A 113 7.12 8.68 -12.61
C ARG A 113 6.10 8.82 -13.73
N VAL A 114 5.49 7.72 -14.17
CA VAL A 114 4.44 7.75 -15.20
C VAL A 114 3.25 8.57 -14.73
N LEU A 115 2.82 8.38 -13.47
CA LEU A 115 1.71 9.14 -12.88
C LEU A 115 2.02 10.64 -12.78
N GLY A 116 3.22 11.02 -12.32
CA GLY A 116 3.65 12.41 -12.27
C GLY A 116 3.72 13.05 -13.66
N ALA A 117 4.27 12.34 -14.65
CA ALA A 117 4.32 12.78 -16.03
C ALA A 117 2.91 13.02 -16.62
N LEU A 118 1.97 12.08 -16.38
CA LEU A 118 0.57 12.22 -16.80
C LEU A 118 -0.10 13.44 -16.19
N LEU A 119 0.23 13.75 -14.93
CA LEU A 119 -0.31 14.91 -14.21
C LEU A 119 0.39 16.23 -14.57
N GLY A 120 1.46 16.17 -15.39
CA GLY A 120 2.26 17.33 -15.77
C GLY A 120 2.92 18.00 -14.56
N THR A 121 3.36 17.21 -13.57
CA THR A 121 3.97 17.67 -12.32
C THR A 121 5.49 17.74 -12.40
N ALA A 122 6.03 18.07 -13.59
CA ALA A 122 7.47 18.15 -13.83
C ALA A 122 8.17 18.88 -12.66
N PRO A 123 9.27 18.33 -12.12
CA PRO A 123 9.92 18.91 -10.96
C PRO A 123 10.30 20.36 -11.26
N ALA A 124 9.96 21.28 -10.34
CA ALA A 124 10.33 22.70 -10.29
C ALA A 124 9.35 23.79 -10.80
N ALA A 125 8.23 23.49 -11.46
CA ALA A 125 7.36 24.57 -12.01
C ALA A 125 5.88 24.57 -11.59
N ARG A 126 5.40 23.54 -10.89
CA ARG A 126 3.97 23.41 -10.56
C ARG A 126 3.77 22.91 -9.13
N ALA A 127 2.72 23.41 -8.48
CA ALA A 127 2.30 22.90 -7.18
C ALA A 127 2.10 21.37 -7.25
N PRO A 128 2.67 20.59 -6.32
CA PRO A 128 2.58 19.13 -6.35
C PRO A 128 1.13 18.65 -6.24
N VAL A 129 0.84 17.55 -6.92
CA VAL A 129 -0.49 16.95 -6.86
C VAL A 129 -0.61 16.10 -5.59
N PRO A 130 -1.68 16.25 -4.79
CA PRO A 130 -1.90 15.41 -3.63
C PRO A 130 -2.07 13.95 -4.06
N LEU A 131 -1.44 13.05 -3.31
CA LEU A 131 -1.42 11.61 -3.50
C LEU A 131 -2.05 10.93 -2.29
N VAL A 132 -3.07 10.11 -2.55
CA VAL A 132 -3.60 9.13 -1.60
C VAL A 132 -3.09 7.76 -2.03
N ALA A 133 -2.42 7.06 -1.14
CA ALA A 133 -1.98 5.69 -1.38
C ALA A 133 -2.86 4.70 -0.60
N VAL A 134 -3.23 3.59 -1.24
CA VAL A 134 -3.97 2.49 -0.64
C VAL A 134 -3.17 1.21 -0.86
N ALA A 135 -2.65 0.63 0.20
CA ALA A 135 -1.73 -0.49 0.14
C ALA A 135 -2.23 -1.63 1.02
N HIS A 136 -2.32 -2.83 0.47
CA HIS A 136 -2.88 -3.99 1.14
C HIS A 136 -1.82 -5.04 1.44
N SER A 137 -1.92 -5.67 2.61
CA SER A 137 -1.07 -6.80 2.98
C SER A 137 0.42 -6.45 2.87
N LEU A 138 1.28 -7.33 2.35
CA LEU A 138 2.69 -7.02 2.06
C LEU A 138 2.90 -5.74 1.24
N GLY A 139 1.91 -5.32 0.43
CA GLY A 139 1.96 -4.06 -0.30
C GLY A 139 2.06 -2.84 0.60
N SER A 140 1.51 -2.88 1.82
CA SER A 140 1.67 -1.79 2.80
C SER A 140 3.10 -1.72 3.34
N VAL A 141 3.73 -2.86 3.57
CA VAL A 141 5.15 -2.96 3.97
C VAL A 141 6.03 -2.45 2.85
N ILE A 142 5.83 -2.96 1.64
CA ILE A 142 6.58 -2.54 0.44
C ILE A 142 6.49 -1.02 0.24
N LEU A 143 5.28 -0.45 0.34
CA LEU A 143 5.09 0.98 0.18
C LEU A 143 5.78 1.78 1.30
N SER A 144 5.64 1.32 2.54
CA SER A 144 6.27 1.94 3.70
C SER A 144 7.79 1.96 3.54
N ASP A 145 8.39 0.82 3.22
CA ASP A 145 9.83 0.68 2.95
C ASP A 145 10.28 1.60 1.80
N PHE A 146 9.54 1.63 0.69
CA PHE A 146 9.86 2.48 -0.47
C PHE A 146 9.86 3.97 -0.11
N VAL A 147 8.86 4.42 0.66
CA VAL A 147 8.79 5.82 1.10
C VAL A 147 9.87 6.10 2.15
N TYR A 148 10.09 5.17 3.08
CA TYR A 148 11.10 5.27 4.13
C TYR A 148 12.51 5.44 3.53
N ASP A 149 12.88 4.61 2.56
CA ASP A 149 14.16 4.69 1.85
C ASP A 149 14.31 6.00 1.07
N ALA A 150 13.24 6.44 0.38
CA ALA A 150 13.24 7.72 -0.31
C ALA A 150 13.46 8.89 0.65
N GLN A 151 12.84 8.83 1.83
CA GLN A 151 12.98 9.86 2.87
C GLN A 151 14.33 9.81 3.58
N ALA A 152 14.92 8.62 3.77
CA ALA A 152 16.28 8.49 4.29
C ALA A 152 17.30 9.14 3.34
N ALA A 153 17.08 9.04 2.03
CA ALA A 153 17.98 9.62 1.03
C ALA A 153 17.76 11.13 0.78
N ALA A 154 16.53 11.62 0.82
CA ALA A 154 16.18 12.97 0.36
C ALA A 154 15.26 13.78 1.29
N GLY A 155 14.99 13.26 2.50
CA GLY A 155 14.12 13.89 3.50
C GLY A 155 12.61 13.69 3.26
N PRO A 156 11.75 14.19 4.17
CA PRO A 156 10.29 13.97 4.16
C PRO A 156 9.59 14.25 2.83
N GLY A 157 10.04 15.26 2.08
CA GLY A 157 9.48 15.67 0.79
C GLY A 157 10.00 14.90 -0.43
N ALA A 158 10.64 13.74 -0.25
CA ALA A 158 11.29 12.99 -1.34
C ALA A 158 10.35 12.67 -2.52
N LEU A 159 9.12 12.25 -2.24
CA LEU A 159 8.13 11.94 -3.28
C LEU A 159 7.71 13.20 -4.07
N ARG A 160 7.56 14.33 -3.35
CA ARG A 160 7.27 15.63 -3.95
C ARG A 160 8.40 16.08 -4.85
N ALA A 161 9.64 15.99 -4.38
CA ALA A 161 10.82 16.37 -5.16
C ALA A 161 11.00 15.49 -6.41
N ARG A 162 10.80 14.17 -6.27
CA ARG A 162 11.08 13.19 -7.32
C ARG A 162 9.97 13.04 -8.36
N TYR A 163 8.70 13.13 -7.93
CA TYR A 163 7.54 12.86 -8.78
C TYR A 163 6.57 14.04 -8.91
N GLY A 164 6.75 15.11 -8.13
CA GLY A 164 5.75 16.17 -8.01
C GLY A 164 4.45 15.71 -7.35
N LEU A 165 4.53 14.66 -6.52
CA LEU A 165 3.39 14.07 -5.79
C LEU A 165 3.58 14.24 -4.29
N ALA A 166 2.61 14.86 -3.62
CA ALA A 166 2.64 15.04 -2.15
C ALA A 166 1.82 13.92 -1.49
N LEU A 167 2.45 13.04 -0.72
CA LEU A 167 1.76 11.92 -0.08
C LEU A 167 0.95 12.43 1.12
N ARG A 168 -0.36 12.63 0.93
CA ARG A 168 -1.26 13.25 1.91
C ARG A 168 -2.17 12.26 2.64
N ALA A 169 -2.29 11.04 2.14
CA ALA A 169 -2.91 9.98 2.90
C ALA A 169 -2.32 8.62 2.54
N LEU A 170 -2.22 7.76 3.56
CA LEU A 170 -1.88 6.35 3.41
C LEU A 170 -2.95 5.50 4.08
N PHE A 171 -3.55 4.60 3.32
CA PHE A 171 -4.40 3.53 3.84
C PHE A 171 -3.62 2.22 3.80
N SER A 172 -3.19 1.71 4.95
CA SER A 172 -2.65 0.35 5.07
C SER A 172 -3.78 -0.61 5.42
N LEU A 173 -4.06 -1.58 4.54
CA LEU A 173 -5.20 -2.50 4.66
C LEU A 173 -4.70 -3.88 5.05
N GLY A 174 -5.18 -4.43 6.15
CA GLY A 174 -4.76 -5.76 6.61
C GLY A 174 -3.24 -5.86 6.78
N SER A 175 -2.61 -4.79 7.27
CA SER A 175 -1.16 -4.61 7.18
C SER A 175 -0.38 -5.57 8.10
N PRO A 176 0.55 -6.39 7.57
CA PRO A 176 1.46 -7.18 8.38
C PRO A 176 2.65 -6.37 8.89
N LEU A 177 2.65 -5.04 8.74
CA LEU A 177 3.77 -4.19 9.13
C LEU A 177 4.19 -4.45 10.58
N ALA A 178 3.27 -4.58 11.53
CA ALA A 178 3.59 -4.91 12.92
C ALA A 178 4.39 -6.22 13.07
N LEU A 179 4.11 -7.23 12.26
CA LEU A 179 4.87 -8.50 12.28
C LEU A 179 6.31 -8.29 11.81
N TYR A 180 6.56 -7.32 10.93
CA TYR A 180 7.91 -6.98 10.49
C TYR A 180 8.77 -6.37 11.61
N ALA A 181 8.18 -5.95 12.74
CA ALA A 181 8.92 -5.57 13.93
C ALA A 181 9.78 -6.73 14.48
N LEU A 182 9.39 -7.99 14.22
CA LEU A 182 10.17 -9.18 14.59
C LEU A 182 11.59 -9.22 14.00
N ARG A 183 11.84 -8.41 12.97
CA ARG A 183 13.16 -8.29 12.34
C ARG A 183 14.16 -7.49 13.19
N TYR A 184 13.66 -6.72 14.17
CA TYR A 184 14.46 -5.81 14.97
C TYR A 184 14.44 -6.24 16.45
N PRO A 185 15.56 -6.09 17.18
CA PRO A 185 15.58 -6.29 18.62
C PRO A 185 14.50 -5.46 19.32
N HIS A 186 13.92 -6.01 20.38
CA HIS A 186 12.87 -5.36 21.19
C HIS A 186 11.57 -5.01 20.44
N LEU A 187 11.32 -5.58 19.25
CA LEU A 187 10.13 -5.32 18.44
C LEU A 187 9.94 -3.83 18.10
N GLY A 188 11.04 -3.10 17.95
CA GLY A 188 11.00 -1.66 17.66
C GLY A 188 11.11 -1.36 16.17
N PHE A 189 10.22 -0.51 15.66
CA PHE A 189 10.51 0.26 14.44
C PHE A 189 11.34 1.50 14.81
N ASP A 190 12.19 1.95 13.89
CA ASP A 190 12.90 3.22 14.04
C ASP A 190 11.92 4.41 14.08
N ARG A 191 11.21 4.65 12.96
CA ARG A 191 10.21 5.72 12.84
C ARG A 191 9.14 5.39 11.80
N PRO A 192 7.92 5.94 11.91
CA PRO A 192 6.98 5.94 10.80
C PRO A 192 7.49 6.81 9.64
N ILE A 193 7.00 6.53 8.43
CA ILE A 193 7.22 7.43 7.29
C ILE A 193 6.51 8.77 7.53
N ALA A 194 7.13 9.85 7.06
CA ALA A 194 6.51 11.17 7.10
C ALA A 194 5.47 11.33 5.97
N LEU A 195 4.38 12.05 6.23
CA LEU A 195 3.40 12.44 5.23
C LEU A 195 3.39 13.97 5.04
N ASP A 196 2.90 14.46 3.91
CA ASP A 196 2.95 15.88 3.52
C ASP A 196 1.79 16.72 4.10
N GLY A 197 2.09 17.59 5.07
CA GLY A 197 1.14 18.59 5.60
C GLY A 197 0.09 17.99 6.55
N ASP A 198 -1.18 18.43 6.44
CA ASP A 198 -2.32 17.87 7.19
C ASP A 198 -2.76 16.51 6.62
N ALA A 199 -1.85 15.54 6.75
CA ALA A 199 -1.94 14.22 6.17
C ALA A 199 -2.35 13.15 7.17
N ARG A 200 -2.88 12.03 6.68
CA ARG A 200 -3.43 10.95 7.53
C ARG A 200 -2.91 9.58 7.11
N TRP A 201 -2.34 8.83 8.05
CA TRP A 201 -2.14 7.40 7.90
C TRP A 201 -3.27 6.66 8.63
N VAL A 202 -4.13 5.97 7.87
CA VAL A 202 -5.17 5.09 8.39
C VAL A 202 -4.73 3.65 8.22
N ASN A 203 -4.52 2.93 9.33
CA ASN A 203 -4.31 1.49 9.32
C ASN A 203 -5.66 0.77 9.50
N ALA A 204 -6.24 0.32 8.40
CA ALA A 204 -7.53 -0.34 8.39
C ALA A 204 -7.38 -1.86 8.53
N LEU A 205 -8.03 -2.44 9.53
CA LEU A 205 -7.98 -3.87 9.80
C LEU A 205 -9.32 -4.43 10.24
N TYR A 206 -9.59 -5.69 9.89
CA TYR A 206 -10.67 -6.46 10.51
C TYR A 206 -10.13 -7.20 11.73
N ARG A 207 -10.90 -7.25 12.83
CA ARG A 207 -10.56 -8.02 14.04
C ARG A 207 -10.09 -9.48 13.83
N PRO A 208 -10.65 -10.26 12.87
CA PRO A 208 -10.25 -11.65 12.64
C PRO A 208 -9.12 -11.79 11.61
N ASP A 209 -8.59 -10.70 11.05
CA ASP A 209 -7.46 -10.75 10.12
C ASP A 209 -6.17 -11.03 10.89
N VAL A 210 -5.76 -12.30 10.93
CA VAL A 210 -4.66 -12.81 11.77
C VAL A 210 -3.27 -12.27 11.42
N ILE A 211 -3.12 -11.60 10.29
CA ILE A 211 -1.85 -10.97 9.90
C ILE A 211 -1.89 -9.46 10.07
N ALA A 212 -3.04 -8.87 10.41
CA ALA A 212 -3.20 -7.43 10.56
C ALA A 212 -3.26 -7.05 12.05
N TYR A 213 -2.42 -6.10 12.45
CA TYR A 213 -2.36 -5.62 13.82
C TYR A 213 -2.39 -4.09 13.87
N PRO A 214 -2.88 -3.51 14.98
CA PRO A 214 -2.72 -2.09 15.25
C PRO A 214 -1.23 -1.70 15.23
N LEU A 215 -0.91 -0.51 14.73
CA LEU A 215 0.47 0.00 14.69
C LEU A 215 0.79 0.92 15.87
N GLY A 216 -0.22 1.50 16.53
CA GLY A 216 -0.02 2.31 17.73
C GLY A 216 0.85 1.65 18.82
N PRO A 217 0.67 0.35 19.14
CA PRO A 217 1.50 -0.35 20.12
C PRO A 217 2.97 -0.48 19.76
N ALA A 218 3.37 -0.19 18.51
CA ALA A 218 4.77 -0.27 18.10
C ALA A 218 5.63 0.89 18.64
N GLY A 219 5.01 1.93 19.20
CA GLY A 219 5.69 2.99 19.94
C GLY A 219 4.98 4.34 19.85
N PRO A 220 5.39 5.34 20.66
CA PRO A 220 4.75 6.66 20.71
C PRO A 220 4.71 7.37 19.35
N ALA A 221 5.75 7.21 18.52
CA ALA A 221 5.80 7.80 17.19
C ALA A 221 4.72 7.22 16.26
N TYR A 222 4.48 5.91 16.30
CA TYR A 222 3.42 5.28 15.53
C TYR A 222 2.03 5.61 16.08
N ALA A 223 1.86 5.64 17.41
CA ALA A 223 0.61 6.06 18.03
C ALA A 223 0.20 7.50 17.66
N ALA A 224 1.18 8.38 17.44
CA ALA A 224 0.93 9.75 16.99
C ALA A 224 0.71 9.86 15.47
N ALA A 225 1.37 9.00 14.68
CA ALA A 225 1.35 9.09 13.22
C ALA A 225 0.22 8.28 12.56
N VAL A 226 -0.29 7.24 13.22
CA VAL A 226 -1.20 6.25 12.62
C VAL A 226 -2.51 6.17 13.36
N GLU A 227 -3.60 6.31 12.62
CA GLU A 227 -4.94 6.00 13.09
C GLU A 227 -5.27 4.52 12.81
N ASP A 228 -5.32 3.71 13.86
CA ASP A 228 -5.78 2.32 13.76
C ASP A 228 -7.32 2.26 13.67
N TRP A 229 -7.83 1.93 12.49
CA TRP A 229 -9.25 1.85 12.19
C TRP A 229 -9.73 0.40 12.09
N ILE A 230 -10.43 -0.05 13.14
CA ILE A 230 -11.11 -1.35 13.11
C ILE A 230 -12.37 -1.24 12.24
N LEU A 231 -12.37 -1.92 11.10
CA LEU A 231 -13.52 -1.96 10.21
C LEU A 231 -14.68 -2.75 10.84
N PRO A 232 -15.94 -2.33 10.62
CA PRO A 232 -17.11 -3.07 11.07
C PRO A 232 -17.10 -4.52 10.55
N LEU A 233 -17.44 -5.47 11.42
CA LEU A 233 -17.45 -6.89 11.07
C LEU A 233 -18.55 -7.19 10.04
N ARG A 234 -18.21 -7.90 8.96
CA ARG A 234 -19.19 -8.47 8.05
C ARG A 234 -19.51 -9.90 8.47
N TRP A 235 -20.78 -10.19 8.76
CA TRP A 235 -21.26 -11.53 9.07
C TRP A 235 -21.33 -12.35 7.77
N TRP A 236 -20.21 -12.96 7.37
CA TRP A 236 -20.18 -13.99 6.32
C TRP A 236 -19.47 -15.23 6.85
N PRO A 237 -19.95 -16.47 6.61
CA PRO A 237 -19.46 -17.71 7.25
C PRO A 237 -17.94 -18.01 7.19
N TRP A 238 -17.17 -17.29 6.37
CA TRP A 238 -15.73 -17.52 6.16
C TRP A 238 -14.84 -16.37 6.67
N TYR A 239 -15.37 -15.43 7.46
CA TYR A 239 -14.64 -14.23 7.92
C TYR A 239 -13.43 -14.54 8.84
N TRP A 240 -13.33 -15.75 9.38
CA TRP A 240 -12.23 -16.23 10.21
C TRP A 240 -11.13 -16.94 9.40
N THR A 241 -11.33 -17.06 8.08
CA THR A 241 -10.36 -17.67 7.16
C THR A 241 -9.45 -16.60 6.55
N PRO A 242 -8.32 -16.97 5.92
CA PRO A 242 -7.51 -16.04 5.12
C PRO A 242 -8.28 -15.26 4.04
N LEU A 243 -9.54 -15.63 3.74
CA LEU A 243 -10.41 -14.87 2.84
C LEU A 243 -10.82 -13.50 3.42
N ALA A 244 -10.90 -13.33 4.74
CA ALA A 244 -11.17 -12.01 5.33
C ALA A 244 -10.07 -11.00 5.00
N HIS A 245 -8.84 -11.49 4.95
CA HIS A 245 -7.71 -10.71 4.49
C HIS A 245 -7.87 -10.24 3.04
N LEU A 246 -8.63 -10.94 2.19
CA LEU A 246 -8.91 -10.53 0.81
C LEU A 246 -10.15 -9.63 0.68
N ALA A 247 -10.93 -9.44 1.76
CA ALA A 247 -12.24 -8.81 1.70
C ALA A 247 -12.20 -7.26 1.63
N TYR A 248 -11.09 -6.63 2.01
CA TYR A 248 -10.97 -5.16 2.12
C TYR A 248 -11.38 -4.43 0.83
N TRP A 249 -10.98 -4.93 -0.33
CA TRP A 249 -11.23 -4.26 -1.61
C TRP A 249 -12.72 -4.03 -1.92
N ASN A 250 -13.60 -4.84 -1.36
CA ASN A 250 -15.04 -4.76 -1.57
C ASN A 250 -15.81 -4.11 -0.41
N ASP A 251 -15.12 -3.55 0.58
CA ASP A 251 -15.74 -2.90 1.73
C ASP A 251 -16.25 -1.49 1.37
N ARG A 252 -17.55 -1.24 1.63
CA ARG A 252 -18.20 0.04 1.30
C ARG A 252 -17.78 1.18 2.24
N HIS A 253 -17.48 0.88 3.50
CA HIS A 253 -16.96 1.88 4.44
C HIS A 253 -15.56 2.32 4.00
N LEU A 254 -14.71 1.36 3.62
CA LEU A 254 -13.38 1.68 3.10
C LEU A 254 -13.47 2.54 1.83
N VAL A 255 -14.27 2.13 0.84
CA VAL A 255 -14.47 2.92 -0.39
C VAL A 255 -14.94 4.33 -0.08
N GLY A 256 -15.93 4.47 0.82
CA GLY A 256 -16.45 5.77 1.22
C GLY A 256 -15.41 6.65 1.89
N ARG A 257 -14.61 6.08 2.80
CA ARG A 257 -13.56 6.81 3.52
C ARG A 257 -12.41 7.22 2.60
N VAL A 258 -11.96 6.35 1.70
CA VAL A 258 -10.95 6.69 0.69
C VAL A 258 -11.44 7.79 -0.24
N ALA A 259 -12.70 7.73 -0.69
CA ALA A 259 -13.30 8.77 -1.52
C ALA A 259 -13.37 10.13 -0.78
N ALA A 260 -13.74 10.13 0.50
CA ALA A 260 -13.77 11.34 1.32
C ALA A 260 -12.36 11.93 1.54
N GLU A 261 -11.36 11.09 1.79
CA GLU A 261 -9.97 11.55 1.93
C GLU A 261 -9.43 12.11 0.61
N LEU A 262 -9.68 11.46 -0.53
CA LEU A 262 -9.34 12.00 -1.86
C LEU A 262 -9.92 13.41 -2.06
N ALA A 263 -11.19 13.61 -1.69
CA ALA A 263 -11.84 14.91 -1.78
C ALA A 263 -11.24 15.95 -0.82
N ARG A 264 -10.97 15.55 0.42
CA ARG A 264 -10.35 16.41 1.44
C ARG A 264 -8.98 16.90 0.98
N VAL A 265 -8.08 15.99 0.58
CA VAL A 265 -6.71 16.37 0.20
C VAL A 265 -6.64 17.14 -1.12
N ALA A 266 -7.62 16.95 -2.01
CA ALA A 266 -7.75 17.74 -3.23
C ALA A 266 -8.14 19.20 -2.94
N ALA A 267 -8.89 19.44 -1.86
CA ALA A 267 -9.36 20.76 -1.47
C ALA A 267 -8.32 21.56 -0.65
N LEU A 268 -7.37 20.88 0.00
CA LEU A 268 -6.33 21.53 0.78
C LEU A 268 -5.36 22.33 -0.12
N PRO A 269 -4.93 23.53 0.32
CA PRO A 269 -3.86 24.24 -0.36
C PRO A 269 -2.61 23.39 -0.39
N VAL A 270 -1.89 23.44 -1.50
CA VAL A 270 -0.62 22.77 -1.62
C VAL A 270 0.44 23.69 -1.02
N ALA A 271 0.81 23.43 0.23
CA ALA A 271 1.95 24.08 0.90
C ALA A 271 3.28 23.74 0.20
#